data_AF-A0A229RUY3-F1
#
_entry.id   AF-A0A229RUY3-F1
#
_cell.length_a   1.000
_cell.length_b   1.000
_cell.length_c   1.000
_cell.angle_alpha   90.00
_cell.angle_beta   90.00
_cell.angle_gamma   90.00
#
_symmetry.space_group_name_H-M   'P 1'
#
loop_
_entity.id
_entity.type
_entity.pdbx_description
1 polymer ?
#
loop_
_entity_poly.entity_id
_entity_poly.type
_entity_poly.pdbx_seq_one_letter_code
_entity_poly.pdbx_strand_id
1 'polypeptide(L)'
;MNHVLAQAFIDTVTARLDHYDHTAQHGTITALEQTARSGIPVLTAALRTLLAQHEIDSHGQCDACPRPWWRRRTPCRILHHLHLLPTDPTVLAPATGRHALRPRT
;
A
#
# COMPACT_ATOMS: atom_id res chain seq x y z
N MET A 1 -15.72 9.09 13.94
CA MET A 1 -16.26 8.48 12.71
C MET A 1 -17.05 7.24 13.09
N ASN A 2 -18.26 7.04 12.56
CA ASN A 2 -19.04 5.82 12.83
C ASN A 2 -18.66 4.71 11.85
N HIS A 3 -19.10 3.47 12.10
CA HIS A 3 -18.72 2.32 11.29
C HIS A 3 -19.26 2.40 9.85
N VAL A 4 -20.45 2.99 9.63
CA VAL A 4 -21.05 3.14 8.29
C VAL A 4 -20.22 4.08 7.42
N LEU A 5 -19.85 5.25 7.96
CA LEU A 5 -19.01 6.22 7.25
C LEU A 5 -17.60 5.67 7.00
N ALA A 6 -17.05 4.94 7.97
CA ALA A 6 -15.76 4.27 7.81
C ALA A 6 -15.82 3.22 6.69
N GLN A 7 -16.87 2.40 6.65
CA GLN A 7 -17.02 1.38 5.61
C GLN A 7 -17.19 2.00 4.22
N ALA A 8 -18.06 3.01 4.07
CA ALA A 8 -18.24 3.69 2.80
C ALA A 8 -16.94 4.34 2.28
N PHE A 9 -16.13 4.87 3.19
CA PHE A 9 -14.80 5.38 2.86
C PHE A 9 -13.86 4.27 2.38
N ILE A 10 -13.81 3.14 3.09
CA ILE A 10 -13.01 1.97 2.70
C ILE A 10 -13.44 1.49 1.31
N ASP A 11 -14.74 1.29 1.08
CA ASP A 11 -15.26 0.81 -0.21
C ASP A 11 -14.85 1.75 -1.36
N THR A 12 -14.95 3.07 -1.14
CA THR A 12 -14.57 4.09 -2.13
C THR A 12 -13.07 4.04 -2.43
N VAL A 13 -12.23 3.91 -1.39
CA VAL A 13 -10.78 3.84 -1.56
C VAL A 13 -10.40 2.55 -2.27
N THR A 14 -10.95 1.41 -1.87
CA THR A 14 -10.72 0.11 -2.50
C THR A 14 -11.10 0.14 -3.98
N ALA A 15 -12.29 0.62 -4.32
CA ALA A 15 -12.72 0.72 -5.72
C ALA A 15 -11.79 1.59 -6.57
N ARG A 16 -11.21 2.65 -5.99
CA ARG A 16 -10.22 3.49 -6.67
C ARG A 16 -8.88 2.77 -6.87
N LEU A 17 -8.42 2.01 -5.87
CA LEU A 17 -7.20 1.21 -6.00
C LEU A 17 -7.37 0.12 -7.06
N ASP A 18 -8.50 -0.58 -7.05
CA ASP A 18 -8.85 -1.60 -8.07
C ASP A 18 -8.87 -0.99 -9.48
N HIS A 19 -9.38 0.24 -9.61
CA HIS A 19 -9.35 0.95 -10.88
C HIS A 19 -7.93 1.27 -11.37
N TYR A 20 -7.02 1.65 -10.47
CA TYR A 20 -5.62 1.87 -10.82
C TYR A 20 -4.94 0.57 -11.27
N ASP A 21 -5.17 -0.53 -10.56
CA ASP A 21 -4.63 -1.85 -10.93
C ASP A 21 -5.18 -2.33 -12.27
N HIS A 22 -6.49 -2.20 -12.49
CA HIS A 22 -7.12 -2.53 -13.76
C HIS A 22 -6.53 -1.71 -14.91
N THR A 23 -6.36 -0.40 -14.71
CA THR A 23 -5.79 0.48 -15.73
C THR A 23 -4.31 0.17 -15.99
N ALA A 24 -3.54 -0.19 -14.96
CA ALA A 24 -2.15 -0.62 -15.12
C ALA A 24 -2.03 -1.89 -15.98
N GLN A 25 -2.99 -2.81 -15.88
CA GLN A 25 -2.96 -4.09 -16.60
C GLN A 25 -3.55 -4.03 -18.01
N HIS A 26 -4.58 -3.19 -18.22
CA HIS A 26 -5.40 -3.22 -19.44
C HIS A 26 -5.57 -1.86 -20.12
N GLY A 27 -5.07 -0.79 -19.52
CA GLY A 27 -5.26 0.58 -20.01
C GLY A 27 -4.49 0.88 -21.29
N THR A 28 -5.03 1.82 -22.07
CA THR A 28 -4.28 2.44 -23.17
C THR A 28 -3.17 3.33 -22.62
N ILE A 29 -2.18 3.68 -23.45
CA ILE A 29 -1.08 4.58 -23.06
C ILE A 29 -1.61 5.91 -22.48
N THR A 30 -2.65 6.48 -23.11
CA THR A 30 -3.29 7.71 -22.63
C THR A 30 -3.96 7.52 -21.27
N ALA A 31 -4.67 6.41 -21.06
CA ALA A 31 -5.30 6.09 -19.78
C ALA A 31 -4.26 5.88 -18.66
N LEU A 32 -3.13 5.23 -18.99
CA LEU A 32 -1.99 5.06 -18.09
C LEU A 32 -1.38 6.42 -17.71
N GLU A 33 -1.15 7.31 -18.67
CA GLU A 33 -0.58 8.64 -18.41
C GLU A 33 -1.50 9.49 -17.53
N GLN A 34 -2.80 9.50 -17.82
CA GLN A 34 -3.80 10.20 -17.01
C GLN A 34 -3.84 9.65 -15.59
N THR A 35 -3.90 8.32 -15.45
CA THR A 35 -3.94 7.64 -14.15
C THR A 35 -2.66 7.86 -13.35
N ALA A 36 -1.49 7.83 -14.00
CA ALA A 36 -0.23 8.12 -13.33
C ALA A 36 -0.20 9.56 -12.79
N ARG A 37 -0.63 10.54 -13.59
CA ARG A 37 -0.67 11.95 -13.20
C ARG A 37 -1.65 12.23 -12.06
N SER A 38 -2.81 11.57 -12.02
CA SER A 38 -3.79 11.77 -10.96
C SER A 38 -3.55 10.89 -9.73
N GLY A 39 -3.08 9.66 -9.93
CA GLY A 39 -2.98 8.62 -8.90
C GLY A 39 -1.70 8.69 -8.08
N ILE A 40 -0.53 8.84 -8.72
CA ILE A 40 0.76 8.84 -8.02
C ILE A 40 0.86 9.96 -6.96
N PRO A 41 0.46 11.22 -7.25
CA PRO A 41 0.51 12.28 -6.24
C PRO A 41 -0.37 11.97 -5.02
N VAL A 42 -1.55 11.39 -5.23
CA VAL A 42 -2.47 11.03 -4.14
C VAL A 42 -1.91 9.90 -3.28
N LEU A 43 -1.38 8.84 -3.92
CA LEU A 43 -0.77 7.71 -3.21
C LEU A 43 0.47 8.15 -2.42
N THR A 44 1.33 8.96 -3.02
CA THR A 44 2.54 9.47 -2.36
C THR A 44 2.21 10.41 -1.21
N ALA A 45 1.20 11.26 -1.34
CA ALA A 45 0.72 12.10 -0.24
C ALA A 45 0.18 11.25 0.91
N ALA A 46 -0.70 10.29 0.63
CA ALA A 46 -1.28 9.40 1.64
C ALA A 46 -0.19 8.60 2.38
N LEU A 47 0.78 8.04 1.65
CA LEU A 47 1.87 7.28 2.24
C LEU A 47 2.77 8.17 3.10
N ARG A 48 3.11 9.38 2.64
CA ARG A 48 3.90 10.34 3.44
C ARG A 48 3.18 10.73 4.73
N THR A 49 1.86 10.97 4.66
CA THR A 49 1.06 11.25 5.85
C THR A 49 1.05 10.07 6.82
N LEU A 50 0.87 8.83 6.34
CA LEU A 50 0.93 7.63 7.19
C LEU A 50 2.30 7.45 7.82
N LEU A 51 3.39 7.64 7.07
CA LEU A 51 4.75 7.54 7.59
C LEU A 51 5.04 8.62 8.65
N ALA A 52 4.59 9.85 8.43
CA ALA A 52 4.74 10.94 9.40
C ALA A 52 3.95 10.68 10.70
N GLN A 53 2.78 10.04 10.62
CA GLN A 53 2.02 9.62 11.80
C GLN A 53 2.69 8.45 12.55
N HIS A 54 3.46 7.63 11.84
CA HIS A 54 4.10 6.43 12.35
C HIS A 54 5.63 6.58 12.47
N GLU A 55 6.09 7.71 13.00
CA GLU A 55 7.49 7.91 13.30
C GLU A 55 7.97 6.88 14.34
N ILE A 56 9.13 6.28 14.07
CA ILE A 56 9.78 5.35 14.99
C ILE A 56 10.92 6.05 15.71
N ASP A 57 11.04 5.78 17.00
CA ASP A 57 12.19 6.22 17.79
C ASP A 57 13.45 5.38 17.47
N SER A 58 14.57 5.73 18.10
CA SER A 58 15.84 5.01 18.02
C SER A 58 15.77 3.53 18.47
N HIS A 59 14.68 3.12 19.10
CA HIS A 59 14.41 1.75 19.54
C HIS A 59 13.36 1.03 18.67
N GLY A 60 12.98 1.62 17.52
CA GLY A 60 12.02 1.05 16.57
C GLY A 60 10.58 1.06 17.08
N GLN A 61 10.25 1.88 18.07
CA GLN A 61 8.93 1.95 18.69
C GLN A 61 8.12 3.11 18.12
N CYS A 62 6.80 2.91 17.96
CA CYS A 62 5.88 3.91 17.42
C CYS A 62 4.81 4.28 18.45
N ASP A 63 4.58 5.58 18.67
CA ASP A 63 3.56 6.13 19.61
C ASP A 63 2.13 6.12 19.07
N ALA A 64 1.94 6.14 17.75
CA ALA A 64 0.61 6.11 17.14
C ALA A 64 -0.05 4.72 17.06
N CYS A 65 0.71 3.63 17.21
CA CYS A 65 0.13 2.28 17.16
C CYS A 65 -0.67 2.00 18.44
N PRO A 66 -1.82 1.31 18.36
CA PRO A 66 -2.58 0.90 19.55
C PRO A 66 -1.76 -0.05 20.42
N ARG A 67 -1.79 0.18 21.74
CA ARG A 67 -0.94 -0.50 22.73
C ARG A 67 -1.78 -1.29 23.74
N PRO A 68 -1.37 -2.50 24.12
CA PRO A 68 -1.91 -3.16 25.30
C PRO A 68 -1.60 -2.33 26.54
N TRP A 69 -2.53 -2.28 27.49
CA TRP A 69 -2.36 -1.58 28.78
C TRP A 69 -1.10 -1.97 29.56
N TRP A 70 -0.58 -3.19 29.39
CA TRP A 70 0.66 -3.66 30.02
C TRP A 70 1.96 -3.28 29.27
N ARG A 71 1.89 -2.68 28.07
CA ARG A 71 3.07 -2.28 27.28
C ARG A 71 3.07 -0.79 27.00
N ARG A 72 4.12 -0.12 27.45
CA ARG A 72 4.34 1.31 27.15
C ARG A 72 4.75 1.57 25.70
N ARG A 73 5.28 0.57 24.97
CA ARG A 73 5.75 0.70 23.58
C ARG A 73 5.51 -0.59 22.78
N THR A 74 5.24 -0.45 21.48
CA THR A 74 4.99 -1.56 20.55
C THR A 74 5.70 -1.31 19.21
N PRO A 75 6.22 -2.35 18.54
CA PRO A 75 6.79 -2.22 17.20
C PRO A 75 5.72 -1.70 16.22
N CYS A 76 6.15 -0.88 15.26
CA CYS A 76 5.23 -0.25 14.31
C CYS A 76 4.64 -1.28 13.33
N ARG A 77 3.32 -1.50 13.42
CA ARG A 77 2.62 -2.43 12.52
C ARG A 77 2.62 -1.96 11.07
N ILE A 78 2.46 -0.65 10.84
CA ILE A 78 2.46 -0.08 9.49
C ILE A 78 3.80 -0.29 8.81
N LEU A 79 4.91 0.08 9.46
CA LEU A 79 6.25 -0.11 8.89
C LEU A 79 6.58 -1.60 8.69
N HIS A 80 6.16 -2.47 9.61
CA HIS A 80 6.31 -3.91 9.44
C HIS A 80 5.61 -4.41 8.17
N HIS A 81 4.37 -3.98 7.91
CA HIS A 81 3.65 -4.36 6.69
C HIS A 81 4.28 -3.75 5.43
N LEU A 82 4.71 -2.49 5.47
CA LEU A 82 5.36 -1.84 4.33
C LEU A 82 6.71 -2.48 3.98
N HIS A 83 7.48 -2.94 4.97
CA HIS A 83 8.76 -3.61 4.73
C HIS A 83 8.60 -4.96 3.99
N LEU A 84 7.42 -5.57 4.05
CA LEU A 84 7.09 -6.79 3.31
C LEU A 84 6.68 -6.53 1.86
N LEU A 85 6.39 -5.26 1.50
CA LEU A 85 6.02 -4.94 0.13
C LEU A 85 7.24 -5.03 -0.79
N PRO A 86 7.10 -5.62 -1.99
CA PRO A 86 8.12 -5.50 -3.02
C PRO A 86 8.33 -4.03 -3.34
N THR A 87 9.47 -3.48 -2.97
CA THR A 87 9.87 -2.10 -3.34
C THR A 87 10.41 -2.03 -4.76
N ASP A 88 10.64 -3.18 -5.39
CA ASP A 88 11.11 -3.30 -6.75
C ASP A 88 9.91 -3.38 -7.72
N PRO A 89 9.70 -2.36 -8.58
CA PRO A 89 8.61 -2.37 -9.55
C PRO A 89 8.74 -3.49 -10.60
N THR A 90 9.93 -4.08 -10.77
CA THR A 90 10.13 -5.22 -11.67
C THR A 90 9.48 -6.51 -11.16
N VAL A 91 9.16 -6.60 -9.86
CA VAL A 91 8.43 -7.72 -9.25
C VAL A 91 6.92 -7.66 -9.54
N LEU A 92 6.39 -6.45 -9.81
CA LEU A 92 4.98 -6.24 -10.15
C LEU A 92 4.68 -6.47 -11.64
N ALA A 93 5.70 -6.57 -12.49
CA ALA A 93 5.53 -6.97 -13.87
C ALA A 93 5.14 -8.46 -13.93
N PRO A 94 4.08 -8.86 -14.66
CA PRO A 94 3.79 -10.27 -14.86
C PRO A 94 5.02 -10.93 -15.48
N ALA A 95 5.55 -11.97 -14.83
CA ALA A 95 6.75 -12.66 -15.27
C ALA A 95 6.53 -13.23 -16.69
N THR A 96 7.02 -12.54 -17.71
CA THR A 96 7.06 -13.02 -19.09
C THR A 96 8.27 -13.92 -19.37
N GLY A 97 8.98 -14.33 -18.31
CA GLY A 97 10.17 -15.18 -18.39
C GLY A 97 9.84 -16.67 -18.52
N ARG A 98 10.64 -17.37 -19.31
CA ARG A 98 10.63 -18.83 -19.61
C ARG A 98 10.61 -19.78 -18.40
N HIS A 99 10.58 -19.28 -17.17
CA HIS A 99 10.55 -20.07 -15.93
C HIS A 99 9.13 -20.41 -15.42
N ALA A 100 8.07 -19.88 -16.04
CA ALA A 100 6.68 -20.17 -15.65
C ALA A 100 6.21 -21.62 -15.92
N LEU A 101 6.98 -22.41 -16.68
CA LEU A 101 6.57 -23.75 -17.12
C LEU A 101 7.24 -24.92 -16.37
N ARG A 102 7.91 -24.70 -15.23
CA ARG A 102 8.50 -25.83 -14.50
C ARG A 102 7.47 -26.46 -13.56
N PRO A 103 7.01 -27.70 -13.80
CA PRO A 103 6.12 -28.39 -12.86
C PRO A 103 6.91 -28.67 -11.58
N ARG A 104 6.33 -28.33 -10.43
CA ARG A 104 6.82 -28.78 -9.13
C ARG A 104 6.39 -30.23 -8.96
N THR A 105 7.30 -31.16 -9.23
CA THR A 105 7.21 -32.54 -8.76
C THR A 105 7.52 -32.60 -7.28
#